data_AF-A0A965U511-F1
#
_entry.id   AF-A0A965U511-F1
#
_cell.length_a   1.000
_cell.length_b   1.000
_cell.length_c   1.000
_cell.angle_alpha   90.00
_cell.angle_beta   90.00
_cell.angle_gamma   90.00
#
_symmetry.space_group_name_H-M   'P 1'
#
loop_
_entity.id
_entity.type
_entity.pdbx_description
1 polymer ?
#
loop_
_entity_poly.entity_id
_entity_poly.type
_entity_poly.pdbx_seq_one_letter_code
_entity_poly.pdbx_strand_id
1 'polypeptide(L)'
;MSRRRQYADDDGRVIADMSAVLRPGLTRGVRGVQTPERPDGAKDAPTARELRTLLLGAMAATLCVAAVFLTGAVLFLLFCTRIWLHA
;
A
#
# COMPACT_ATOMS: atom_id res chain seq x y z
N MET A 1 5.39 -16.76 -39.98
CA MET A 1 4.41 -16.14 -39.05
C MET A 1 3.19 -17.05 -38.97
N SER A 2 3.01 -17.81 -37.88
CA SER A 2 1.84 -18.68 -37.71
C SER A 2 0.64 -17.86 -37.22
N ARG A 3 -0.46 -17.83 -37.97
CA ARG A 3 -1.74 -17.26 -37.51
C ARG A 3 -2.25 -18.08 -36.33
N ARG A 4 -2.38 -17.46 -35.15
CA ARG A 4 -3.11 -18.06 -34.02
C ARG A 4 -4.59 -18.08 -34.38
N ARG A 5 -5.26 -19.22 -34.14
CA ARG A 5 -6.71 -19.34 -34.31
C ARG A 5 -7.37 -18.72 -33.08
N GLN A 6 -8.13 -17.66 -33.30
CA GLN A 6 -8.93 -17.01 -32.27
C GLN A 6 -10.34 -17.56 -32.40
N TYR A 7 -10.81 -18.24 -31.35
CA TYR A 7 -12.13 -18.86 -31.30
C TYR A 7 -13.10 -17.88 -30.62
N ALA A 8 -14.34 -17.80 -31.10
CA ALA A 8 -15.29 -16.76 -30.70
C ALA A 8 -15.73 -16.84 -29.22
N ASP A 9 -15.58 -18.02 -28.59
CA ASP A 9 -15.88 -18.30 -27.18
C ASP A 9 -14.67 -18.19 -26.24
N ASP A 10 -13.52 -17.72 -26.75
CA ASP A 10 -12.32 -17.53 -25.93
C ASP A 10 -12.32 -16.11 -25.34
N ASP A 11 -12.68 -15.99 -24.05
CA ASP A 11 -12.65 -14.74 -23.26
C ASP A 11 -11.24 -14.13 -23.10
N GLY A 12 -10.21 -14.73 -23.71
CA GLY A 12 -8.82 -14.29 -23.65
C GLY A 12 -8.17 -14.54 -22.29
N ARG A 13 -8.90 -15.17 -21.36
CA ARG A 13 -8.41 -15.55 -20.03
C ARG A 13 -7.69 -16.89 -20.11
N VAL A 14 -6.41 -16.88 -19.76
CA VAL A 14 -5.60 -18.10 -19.65
C VAL A 14 -5.88 -18.73 -18.28
N ILE A 15 -6.64 -19.82 -18.26
CA ILE A 15 -6.99 -20.56 -17.03
C ILE A 15 -5.75 -21.28 -16.45
N ALA A 16 -4.83 -21.71 -17.31
CA ALA A 16 -3.56 -22.30 -16.90
C ALA A 16 -2.46 -22.00 -17.92
N ASP A 17 -1.37 -21.39 -17.49
CA ASP A 17 -0.21 -21.14 -18.35
C ASP A 17 0.63 -22.42 -18.52
N MET A 18 0.36 -23.14 -19.60
CA MET A 18 1.08 -24.36 -19.99
C MET A 18 2.30 -24.07 -20.88
N SER A 19 2.68 -22.80 -21.09
CA SER A 19 3.78 -22.44 -21.99
C SER A 19 5.13 -23.04 -21.57
N ALA A 20 5.29 -23.34 -20.27
CA ALA A 20 6.46 -24.01 -19.71
C ALA A 20 6.54 -25.50 -20.08
N VAL A 21 5.41 -26.19 -20.29
CA VAL A 21 5.39 -27.61 -20.68
C VAL A 21 5.90 -27.80 -22.11
N LEU A 22 5.65 -26.82 -22.98
CA LEU A 22 6.03 -26.89 -24.39
C LEU A 22 7.50 -26.48 -24.66
N ARG A 23 8.19 -25.90 -23.68
CA ARG A 23 9.58 -25.42 -23.82
C ARG A 23 10.44 -25.81 -22.62
N PRO A 24 10.83 -27.09 -22.49
CA PRO A 24 11.77 -27.51 -21.46
C PRO A 24 13.19 -27.15 -21.91
N GLY A 25 13.68 -25.94 -21.60
CA GLY A 25 15.02 -25.54 -22.03
C GLY A 25 15.56 -24.20 -21.53
N LEU A 26 16.38 -24.29 -20.46
CA LEU A 26 17.67 -23.60 -20.26
C LEU A 26 17.78 -22.07 -20.36
N THR A 27 16.75 -21.29 -20.05
CA THR A 27 16.95 -19.89 -19.61
C THR A 27 16.43 -19.70 -18.19
N ARG A 28 17.15 -20.32 -17.26
CA ARG A 28 17.20 -19.90 -15.86
C ARG A 28 17.88 -18.53 -15.81
N GLY A 29 17.11 -17.46 -15.99
CA GLY A 29 17.66 -16.11 -16.05
C GLY A 29 16.59 -15.04 -16.24
N VAL A 30 16.00 -14.61 -15.12
CA VAL A 30 15.48 -13.24 -14.90
C VAL A 30 14.53 -12.70 -15.98
N ARG A 31 13.27 -13.17 -16.00
CA ARG A 31 12.13 -12.28 -16.26
C ARG A 31 10.82 -12.99 -15.90
N GLY A 32 10.11 -12.43 -14.93
CA GLY A 32 8.80 -12.92 -14.54
C GLY A 32 8.80 -13.75 -13.25
N VAL A 33 9.41 -13.22 -12.17
CA VAL A 33 8.74 -13.38 -10.87
C VAL A 33 7.43 -12.62 -11.00
N GLN A 34 6.40 -13.29 -11.53
CA GLN A 34 5.04 -12.85 -11.31
C GLN A 34 4.85 -13.02 -9.81
N THR A 35 4.92 -11.88 -9.12
CA THR A 35 4.56 -11.71 -7.72
C THR A 35 3.37 -12.61 -7.41
N PRO A 36 3.41 -13.41 -6.33
CA PRO A 36 2.28 -14.24 -5.96
C PRO A 36 1.05 -13.33 -5.90
N GLU A 37 0.01 -13.80 -6.59
CA GLU A 37 -1.36 -13.32 -6.55
C GLU A 37 -1.65 -12.70 -5.18
N ARG A 38 -1.72 -11.36 -5.14
CA ARG A 38 -2.21 -10.64 -3.99
C ARG A 38 -3.67 -11.09 -3.85
N PRO A 39 -4.10 -11.58 -2.67
CA PRO A 39 -5.42 -12.19 -2.54
C PRO A 39 -6.48 -11.21 -2.98
N ASP A 40 -7.51 -11.75 -3.62
CA ASP A 40 -8.76 -11.12 -4.04
C ASP A 40 -9.35 -10.18 -2.98
N GLY A 41 -8.82 -8.96 -2.95
CA GLY A 41 -9.23 -7.88 -2.05
C GLY A 41 -9.12 -6.50 -2.70
N ALA A 42 -8.85 -6.44 -4.02
CA ALA A 42 -8.93 -5.20 -4.80
C ALA A 42 -10.39 -4.91 -5.17
N LYS A 43 -11.29 -4.88 -4.17
CA LYS A 43 -12.58 -4.21 -4.32
C LYS A 43 -12.38 -2.81 -3.73
N ASP A 44 -12.43 -1.83 -4.63
CA ASP A 44 -12.48 -0.39 -4.36
C ASP A 44 -11.18 0.24 -3.84
N ALA A 45 -10.27 0.53 -4.79
CA ALA A 45 -9.26 1.55 -4.54
C ALA A 45 -9.98 2.88 -4.24
N PRO A 46 -9.75 3.51 -3.08
CA PRO A 46 -10.49 4.71 -2.69
C PRO A 46 -10.24 5.82 -3.70
N THR A 47 -11.31 6.48 -4.13
CA THR A 47 -11.23 7.62 -5.04
C THR A 47 -10.38 8.70 -4.35
N ALA A 48 -9.64 9.52 -5.10
CA ALA A 48 -8.77 10.57 -4.52
C ALA A 48 -9.50 11.52 -3.53
N ARG A 49 -10.83 11.61 -3.64
CA ARG A 49 -11.70 12.35 -2.73
C ARG A 49 -11.92 11.65 -1.39
N GLU A 50 -12.13 10.34 -1.39
CA GLU A 50 -12.29 9.50 -0.18
C GLU A 50 -10.98 9.37 0.59
N LEU A 51 -9.86 9.33 -0.14
CA LEU A 51 -8.53 9.30 0.41
C LEU A 51 -8.23 10.57 1.24
N ARG A 52 -8.71 11.73 0.81
CA ARG A 52 -8.57 13.01 1.55
C ARG A 52 -9.38 13.02 2.84
N THR A 53 -10.61 12.51 2.83
CA THR A 53 -11.43 12.45 4.05
C THR A 53 -10.85 11.48 5.07
N LEU A 54 -10.32 10.34 4.60
CA LEU A 54 -9.57 9.40 5.44
C LEU A 54 -8.31 10.05 6.04
N LEU A 55 -7.53 10.76 5.21
CA LEU A 55 -6.36 11.48 5.69
C LEU A 55 -6.71 12.56 6.72
N LEU A 56 -7.80 13.31 6.50
CA LEU A 56 -8.21 14.39 7.39
C LEU A 56 -8.58 13.84 8.78
N GLY A 57 -9.27 12.69 8.82
CA GLY A 57 -9.59 11.98 10.07
C GLY A 57 -8.34 11.50 10.80
N ALA A 58 -7.41 10.87 10.07
CA ALA A 58 -6.12 10.44 10.64
C ALA A 58 -5.29 11.63 11.15
N MET A 59 -5.23 12.72 10.39
CA MET A 59 -4.54 13.96 10.76
C MET A 59 -5.12 14.55 12.05
N ALA A 60 -6.44 14.63 12.18
CA ALA A 60 -7.09 15.13 13.40
C ALA A 60 -6.73 14.28 14.62
N ALA A 61 -6.73 12.94 14.49
CA ALA A 61 -6.33 12.05 15.58
C ALA A 61 -4.86 12.25 15.97
N THR A 62 -3.94 12.31 15.00
CA THR A 62 -2.52 12.57 15.28
C THR A 62 -2.29 13.95 15.90
N LEU A 63 -3.05 14.96 15.49
CA LEU A 63 -2.99 16.31 16.03
C LEU A 63 -3.43 16.34 17.50
N CYS A 64 -4.49 15.62 17.85
CA CYS A 64 -4.92 15.47 19.24
C CYS A 64 -3.82 14.85 20.11
N VAL A 65 -3.20 13.75 19.66
CA VAL A 65 -2.10 13.11 20.40
C VAL A 65 -0.92 14.07 20.54
N ALA A 66 -0.52 14.73 19.46
CA ALA A 66 0.55 15.72 19.48
C ALA A 66 0.26 16.87 20.45
N ALA A 67 -0.98 17.36 20.50
CA ALA A 67 -1.39 18.43 21.41
C ALA A 67 -1.22 18.04 22.89
N VAL A 68 -1.53 16.80 23.27
CA VAL A 68 -1.33 16.30 24.64
C VAL A 68 0.16 16.32 25.00
N PHE A 69 1.03 15.81 24.13
CA PHE A 69 2.48 15.83 24.35
C PHE A 69 3.04 17.25 24.41
N LEU A 70 2.59 18.14 23.51
CA LEU A 70 3.02 19.53 23.49
C LEU A 70 2.62 20.24 24.79
N THR A 71 1.40 20.00 25.26
CA THR A 71 0.90 20.57 26.52
C THR A 71 1.74 20.10 27.70
N GLY A 72 2.03 18.80 27.78
CA GLY A 72 2.93 18.25 28.81
C GLY A 72 4.33 18.86 28.77
N ALA A 73 4.91 19.00 27.57
CA ALA A 73 6.22 19.63 27.38
C ALA A 73 6.21 21.10 27.80
N VAL A 74 5.18 21.88 27.44
CA VAL A 74 5.04 23.28 27.85
C VAL A 74 4.91 23.40 29.37
N LEU A 75 4.10 22.57 30.01
CA LEU A 75 3.96 22.55 31.46
C LEU A 75 5.28 22.20 32.15
N PHE A 76 6.02 21.21 31.62
CA PHE A 76 7.34 20.84 32.13
C PHE A 76 8.35 21.99 31.99
N LEU A 77 8.41 22.64 30.83
CA LEU A 77 9.28 23.80 30.61
C LEU A 77 8.91 24.97 31.52
N LEU A 78 7.61 25.23 31.72
CA LEU A 78 7.13 26.24 32.68
C LEU A 78 7.55 25.89 34.11
N PHE A 79 7.43 24.63 34.51
CA PHE A 79 7.89 24.15 35.81
C PHE A 79 9.40 24.38 35.97
N CYS A 80 10.20 23.96 34.99
CA CYS A 80 11.64 24.16 35.02
C CYS A 80 12.03 25.65 35.08
N THR A 81 11.40 26.50 34.28
CA THR A 81 11.75 27.93 34.21
C THR A 81 11.25 28.75 35.39
N ARG A 82 10.03 28.49 35.88
CA ARG A 82 9.38 29.32 36.91
C ARG A 82 9.57 28.81 38.33
N ILE A 83 9.76 27.51 38.51
CA ILE A 83 9.82 26.90 39.85
C ILE A 83 11.24 26.44 40.16
N TRP A 84 11.88 25.74 39.22
CA TRP A 84 13.21 25.19 39.46
C TRP A 84 14.33 26.21 39.26
N LEU A 85 14.40 26.86 38.09
CA LEU A 85 15.50 27.78 37.73
C LEU A 85 15.36 29.19 38.33
N HIS A 86 14.24 29.45 39.01
CA HIS A 86 13.98 30.71 39.72
C HIS A 86 14.11 30.56 41.25
N ALA A 87 14.40 29.35 41.73
CA ALA A 87 14.79 29.02 43.11
C ALA A 87 16.31 28.93 43.22
#